data_AF-A0A060Y6T4-F1
#
_entry.id   AF-A0A060Y6T4-F1
#
_cell.length_a   1.000
_cell.length_b   1.000
_cell.length_c   1.000
_cell.angle_alpha   90.00
_cell.angle_beta   90.00
_cell.angle_gamma   90.00
#
_symmetry.space_group_name_H-M   'P 1'
#
loop_
_entity.id
_entity.type
_entity.pdbx_description
1 polymer ?
#
loop_
_entity_poly.entity_id
_entity_poly.type
_entity_poly.pdbx_seq_one_letter_code
_entity_poly.pdbx_strand_id
1 'polypeptide(L)'
;MLGEILSAFEFLDRECMRPLNTHLKLANPITDCPFYVVIETSGSNPTHDEEKLHQFLEEAMTSSQVIDGTVATEAKIKALWSLRERVTEALTHDGFTYKYDISLPVERIYQLVTDMREHLGDRAKSVVGYGHVGDGNLHLNITSPTKDPDLLASIEPFVYEWTARFQGSISAEHCLGLKKRNYIYYSKASLANTGKSR
;
A
#
# COMPACT_ATOMS: atom_id res chain seq x y z
N MET A 1 -18.28 -6.59 13.90
CA MET A 1 -17.66 -5.39 13.28
C MET A 1 -16.71 -4.73 14.28
N LEU A 2 -15.47 -4.42 13.87
CA LEU A 2 -14.43 -3.89 14.76
C LEU A 2 -14.77 -2.47 15.27
N GLY A 3 -15.17 -1.56 14.37
CA GLY A 3 -15.66 -0.24 14.76
C GLY A 3 -14.58 0.61 15.43
N GLU A 4 -14.86 1.05 16.66
CA GLU A 4 -14.04 2.02 17.40
C GLU A 4 -12.67 1.52 17.82
N ILE A 5 -12.45 0.20 17.83
CA ILE A 5 -11.17 -0.38 18.24
C ILE A 5 -10.19 -0.51 17.08
N LEU A 6 -10.59 -0.27 15.82
CA LEU A 6 -9.70 -0.40 14.66
C LEU A 6 -8.64 0.73 14.67
N SER A 7 -7.36 0.36 14.76
CA SER A 7 -6.24 1.31 14.73
C SER A 7 -5.46 1.31 13.42
N ALA A 8 -5.39 0.19 12.70
CA ALA A 8 -4.76 0.10 11.39
C ALA A 8 -5.44 -0.90 10.45
N PHE A 9 -5.43 -0.59 9.15
CA PHE A 9 -5.86 -1.48 8.08
C PHE A 9 -4.94 -1.32 6.87
N GLU A 10 -3.92 -2.16 6.84
CA GLU A 10 -2.86 -2.14 5.85
C GLU A 10 -3.01 -3.28 4.87
N PHE A 11 -2.64 -3.08 3.61
CA PHE A 11 -2.56 -4.16 2.64
C PHE A 11 -1.19 -4.24 1.98
N LEU A 12 -0.85 -5.44 1.54
CA LEU A 12 0.29 -5.75 0.70
C LEU A 12 -0.14 -6.72 -0.40
N ASP A 13 0.48 -6.63 -1.56
CA ASP A 13 0.35 -7.67 -2.58
C ASP A 13 1.39 -8.79 -2.41
N ARG A 14 1.19 -9.87 -3.19
CA ARG A 14 2.14 -10.98 -3.29
C ARG A 14 3.56 -10.56 -3.66
N GLU A 15 3.69 -9.59 -4.55
CA GLU A 15 5.01 -9.18 -5.06
C GLU A 15 5.86 -8.52 -3.98
N CYS A 16 5.27 -7.95 -2.93
CA CYS A 16 5.97 -7.48 -1.73
C CYS A 16 6.69 -8.61 -0.97
N MET A 17 6.17 -9.85 -0.98
CA MET A 17 6.72 -10.96 -0.18
C MET A 17 8.09 -11.43 -0.70
N ARG A 18 8.31 -11.37 -2.01
CA ARG A 18 9.57 -11.80 -2.63
C ARG A 18 10.79 -11.01 -2.10
N PRO A 19 10.84 -9.66 -2.16
CA PRO A 19 11.98 -8.91 -1.64
C PRO A 19 12.11 -9.03 -0.12
N LEU A 20 11.00 -9.08 0.64
CA LEU A 20 11.02 -9.29 2.09
C LEU A 20 11.74 -10.60 2.48
N ASN A 21 11.38 -11.70 1.82
CA ASN A 21 12.00 -12.99 2.07
C ASN A 21 13.45 -13.04 1.55
N THR A 22 13.68 -12.55 0.34
CA THR A 22 15.00 -12.65 -0.32
C THR A 22 16.07 -11.84 0.42
N HIS A 23 15.75 -10.59 0.75
CA HIS A 23 16.73 -9.61 1.24
C HIS A 23 16.73 -9.48 2.76
N LEU A 24 15.56 -9.60 3.40
CA LEU A 24 15.42 -9.38 4.86
C LEU A 24 15.19 -10.68 5.64
N LYS A 25 15.06 -11.83 4.97
CA LYS A 25 14.79 -13.15 5.57
C LYS A 25 13.52 -13.17 6.42
N LEU A 26 12.54 -12.36 6.03
CA LEU A 26 11.21 -12.34 6.65
C LEU A 26 10.30 -13.31 5.91
N ALA A 27 9.89 -14.38 6.60
CA ALA A 27 9.02 -15.40 6.04
C ALA A 27 7.55 -14.99 6.15
N ASN A 28 6.75 -15.38 5.14
CA ASN A 28 5.29 -15.28 5.20
C ASN A 28 4.77 -16.25 6.29
N PRO A 29 4.05 -15.77 7.32
CA PRO A 29 3.55 -16.60 8.41
C PRO A 29 2.32 -17.43 8.05
N ILE A 30 1.73 -17.18 6.88
CA ILE A 30 0.53 -17.85 6.37
C ILE A 30 0.78 -18.39 4.96
N THR A 31 -0.24 -19.04 4.39
CA THR A 31 -0.21 -19.53 3.02
C THR A 31 0.00 -18.40 1.99
N ASP A 32 0.65 -18.71 0.87
CA ASP A 32 0.86 -17.72 -0.19
C ASP A 32 -0.46 -17.28 -0.84
N CYS A 33 -0.79 -16.00 -0.67
CA CYS A 33 -2.03 -15.37 -1.14
C CYS A 33 -1.70 -14.25 -2.14
N PRO A 34 -2.65 -13.89 -3.05
CA PRO A 34 -2.47 -12.74 -3.94
C PRO A 34 -2.34 -11.40 -3.19
N PHE A 35 -3.00 -11.31 -2.03
CA PHE A 35 -3.01 -10.14 -1.15
C PHE A 35 -2.92 -10.57 0.30
N TYR A 36 -2.39 -9.67 1.12
CA TYR A 36 -2.25 -9.79 2.56
C TYR A 36 -2.80 -8.53 3.19
N VAL A 37 -3.49 -8.68 4.33
CA VAL A 37 -4.01 -7.56 5.12
C VAL A 37 -3.46 -7.67 6.54
N VAL A 38 -2.96 -6.56 7.06
CA VAL A 38 -2.58 -6.42 8.48
C VAL A 38 -3.61 -5.52 9.14
N ILE A 39 -4.29 -6.06 10.14
CA ILE A 39 -5.30 -5.36 10.93
C ILE A 39 -4.75 -5.22 12.35
N GLU A 40 -4.82 -4.02 12.88
CA GLU A 40 -4.51 -3.76 14.28
C GLU A 40 -5.73 -3.18 14.99
N THR A 41 -5.94 -3.62 16.22
CA THR A 41 -6.96 -3.09 17.10
C THR A 41 -6.33 -2.55 18.38
N SER A 42 -6.79 -1.38 18.82
CA SER A 42 -6.41 -0.73 20.07
C SER A 42 -7.65 -0.19 20.78
N GLY A 43 -8.03 -0.81 21.89
CA GLY A 43 -9.13 -0.35 22.74
C GLY A 43 -8.73 -0.30 24.22
N SER A 44 -9.71 0.02 25.07
CA SER A 44 -9.51 0.23 26.51
C SER A 44 -9.88 -0.99 27.36
N ASN A 45 -10.48 -2.02 26.76
CA ASN A 45 -10.89 -3.25 27.43
C ASN A 45 -10.41 -4.48 26.63
N PRO A 46 -9.30 -5.12 27.04
CA PRO A 46 -8.70 -6.23 26.29
C PRO A 46 -9.66 -7.38 25.99
N THR A 47 -10.56 -7.72 26.92
CA THR A 47 -11.52 -8.82 26.73
C THR A 47 -12.54 -8.48 25.64
N HIS A 48 -13.08 -7.26 25.67
CA HIS A 48 -14.02 -6.79 24.66
C HIS A 48 -13.37 -6.67 23.28
N ASP A 49 -12.12 -6.21 23.24
CA ASP A 49 -11.36 -6.06 21.99
C ASP A 49 -11.07 -7.44 21.36
N GLU A 50 -10.66 -8.42 22.18
CA GLU A 50 -10.42 -9.80 21.76
C GLU A 50 -11.69 -10.47 21.24
N GLU A 51 -12.82 -10.32 21.94
CA GLU A 51 -14.13 -10.84 21.50
C GLU A 51 -14.54 -10.27 20.13
N LYS A 52 -14.39 -8.95 19.94
CA LYS A 52 -14.68 -8.29 18.66
C LYS A 52 -13.78 -8.76 17.52
N LEU A 53 -12.49 -8.93 17.79
CA LEU A 53 -11.52 -9.41 16.81
C LEU A 53 -11.84 -10.85 16.40
N HIS A 54 -12.11 -11.72 17.38
CA HIS A 54 -12.48 -13.12 17.11
C HIS A 54 -13.76 -13.22 16.29
N GLN A 55 -14.81 -12.48 16.65
CA GLN A 55 -16.06 -12.47 15.87
C GLN A 55 -15.82 -12.00 14.42
N PHE A 56 -15.03 -10.94 14.23
CA PHE A 56 -14.69 -10.44 12.90
C PHE A 56 -13.94 -11.50 12.06
N LEU A 57 -12.96 -12.19 12.66
CA LEU A 57 -12.21 -13.23 11.96
C LEU A 57 -13.10 -14.42 11.61
N GLU A 58 -13.99 -14.85 12.51
CA GLU A 58 -14.94 -15.94 12.24
C GLU A 58 -15.87 -15.60 11.06
N GLU A 59 -16.43 -14.38 11.04
CA GLU A 59 -17.25 -13.87 9.94
C GLU A 59 -16.45 -13.84 8.62
N ALA A 60 -15.21 -13.34 8.64
CA ALA A 60 -14.35 -13.20 7.47
C ALA A 60 -13.86 -14.55 6.90
N MET A 61 -13.58 -15.53 7.76
CA MET A 61 -13.25 -16.89 7.34
C MET A 61 -14.47 -17.61 6.76
N THR A 62 -15.66 -17.38 7.32
CA THR A 62 -16.92 -17.98 6.84
C THR A 62 -17.35 -17.41 5.49
N SER A 63 -17.08 -16.13 5.22
CA SER A 63 -17.44 -15.48 3.96
C SER A 63 -16.62 -15.93 2.75
N SER A 64 -15.64 -16.83 2.93
CA SER A 64 -14.68 -17.28 1.90
C SER A 64 -13.85 -16.16 1.26
N GLN A 65 -13.83 -14.97 1.88
CA GLN A 65 -13.02 -13.83 1.44
C GLN A 65 -11.58 -13.95 1.97
N VAL A 66 -11.38 -14.68 3.07
CA VAL A 66 -10.07 -14.95 3.68
C VAL A 66 -9.72 -16.43 3.48
N ILE A 67 -8.52 -16.69 2.99
CA ILE A 67 -8.02 -18.04 2.72
C ILE A 67 -7.34 -18.63 3.96
N ASP A 68 -6.54 -17.80 4.64
CA ASP A 68 -5.72 -18.17 5.79
C ASP A 68 -5.48 -16.92 6.63
N GLY A 69 -5.21 -17.11 7.93
CA GLY A 69 -5.07 -16.00 8.87
C GLY A 69 -4.29 -16.42 10.12
N THR A 70 -3.60 -15.46 10.70
CA THR A 70 -2.89 -15.65 11.97
C THR A 70 -3.16 -14.47 12.89
N VAL A 71 -3.31 -14.75 14.19
CA VAL A 71 -3.44 -13.74 15.24
C VAL A 71 -2.13 -13.72 16.02
N ALA A 72 -1.54 -12.53 16.15
CA ALA A 72 -0.34 -12.36 16.94
C ALA A 72 -0.65 -12.31 18.43
N THR A 73 0.18 -13.00 19.22
CA THR A 73 0.38 -12.66 20.63
C THR A 73 1.36 -11.48 20.74
N GLU A 74 1.48 -10.84 21.89
CA GLU A 74 2.40 -9.69 22.11
C GLU A 74 3.82 -9.92 21.54
N ALA A 75 4.36 -11.13 21.73
CA ALA A 75 5.69 -11.49 21.24
C ALA A 75 5.81 -11.56 19.70
N LYS A 76 4.70 -11.70 18.98
CA LYS A 76 4.65 -11.85 17.51
C LYS A 76 4.16 -10.59 16.78
N ILE A 77 3.58 -9.61 17.49
CA ILE A 77 3.08 -8.36 16.89
C ILE A 77 4.16 -7.68 16.04
N LYS A 78 5.36 -7.52 16.62
CA LYS A 78 6.50 -6.90 15.92
C LYS A 78 6.91 -7.66 14.66
N ALA A 79 6.79 -8.99 14.65
CA ALA A 79 7.17 -9.80 13.50
C ALA A 79 6.17 -9.61 12.33
N LEU A 80 4.87 -9.53 12.63
CA LEU A 80 3.85 -9.24 11.61
C LEU A 80 4.00 -7.82 11.06
N TRP A 81 4.14 -6.83 11.93
CA TRP A 81 4.35 -5.44 11.52
C TRP A 81 5.64 -5.26 10.71
N SER A 82 6.69 -6.02 11.00
CA SER A 82 7.93 -5.99 10.23
C SER A 82 7.71 -6.34 8.74
N LEU A 83 6.73 -7.17 8.40
CA LEU A 83 6.40 -7.47 6.99
C LEU A 83 5.86 -6.22 6.28
N ARG A 84 5.03 -5.41 6.95
CA ARG A 84 4.44 -4.19 6.40
C ARG A 84 5.40 -3.00 6.42
N GLU A 85 6.11 -2.78 7.52
CA GLU A 85 6.98 -1.61 7.70
C GLU A 85 8.25 -1.69 6.85
N ARG A 86 8.76 -2.90 6.63
CA ARG A 86 10.06 -3.11 5.97
C ARG A 86 9.99 -3.38 4.47
N VAL A 87 8.81 -3.26 3.85
CA VAL A 87 8.67 -3.37 2.38
C VAL A 87 9.60 -2.39 1.68
N THR A 88 9.59 -1.13 2.09
CA THR A 88 10.42 -0.07 1.51
C THR A 88 11.93 -0.35 1.62
N GLU A 89 12.36 -0.94 2.73
CA GLU A 89 13.74 -1.37 2.95
C GLU A 89 14.09 -2.53 2.02
N ALA A 90 13.24 -3.56 1.95
CA ALA A 90 13.43 -4.71 1.10
C ALA A 90 13.53 -4.34 -0.39
N LEU A 91 12.70 -3.39 -0.86
CA LEU A 91 12.75 -2.88 -2.23
C LEU A 91 14.05 -2.13 -2.53
N THR A 92 14.61 -1.42 -1.55
CA THR A 92 15.89 -0.72 -1.69
C THR A 92 17.04 -1.70 -1.89
N HIS A 93 16.97 -2.89 -1.29
CA HIS A 93 17.90 -3.99 -1.56
C HIS A 93 17.64 -4.70 -2.89
N ASP A 94 16.42 -4.61 -3.41
CA ASP A 94 16.04 -5.24 -4.67
C ASP A 94 16.56 -4.47 -5.91
N GLY A 95 16.91 -3.20 -5.77
CA GLY A 95 17.56 -2.41 -6.82
C GLY A 95 17.24 -0.92 -6.72
N PHE A 96 17.39 -0.21 -7.84
CA PHE A 96 16.91 1.17 -7.93
C PHE A 96 15.38 1.18 -7.86
N THR A 97 14.82 1.94 -6.93
CA THR A 97 13.36 1.98 -6.70
C THR A 97 12.77 3.32 -7.12
N TYR A 98 11.82 3.29 -8.05
CA TYR A 98 10.94 4.40 -8.39
C TYR A 98 9.74 4.37 -7.44
N LYS A 99 9.54 5.44 -6.67
CA LYS A 99 8.57 5.50 -5.58
C LYS A 99 7.48 6.51 -5.88
N TYR A 100 6.24 6.04 -5.84
CA TYR A 100 5.05 6.86 -6.00
C TYR A 100 4.14 6.66 -4.80
N ASP A 101 3.56 7.77 -4.36
CA ASP A 101 2.73 7.86 -3.18
C ASP A 101 1.46 8.61 -3.60
N ILE A 102 0.36 7.87 -3.72
CA ILE A 102 -0.81 8.25 -4.49
C ILE A 102 -2.06 8.01 -3.64
N SER A 103 -3.00 8.96 -3.65
CA SER A 103 -4.35 8.72 -3.10
C SER A 103 -5.32 8.43 -4.24
N LEU A 104 -6.13 7.38 -4.09
CA LEU A 104 -7.13 6.94 -5.07
C LEU A 104 -8.44 6.60 -4.37
N PRO A 105 -9.59 6.59 -5.09
CA PRO A 105 -10.79 5.93 -4.59
C PRO A 105 -10.48 4.47 -4.23
N VAL A 106 -10.94 4.03 -3.05
CA VAL A 106 -10.60 2.70 -2.47
C VAL A 106 -10.98 1.57 -3.43
N GLU A 107 -12.07 1.72 -4.18
CA GLU A 107 -12.55 0.73 -5.15
C GLU A 107 -11.59 0.52 -6.33
N ARG A 108 -10.62 1.43 -6.50
CA ARG A 108 -9.64 1.42 -7.59
C ARG A 108 -8.20 1.42 -7.11
N ILE A 109 -7.97 1.37 -5.79
CA ILE A 109 -6.65 1.57 -5.20
C ILE A 109 -5.58 0.64 -5.80
N TYR A 110 -5.96 -0.60 -6.13
CA TYR A 110 -5.02 -1.57 -6.71
C TYR A 110 -5.02 -1.63 -8.24
N GLN A 111 -6.00 -1.03 -8.91
CA GLN A 111 -6.11 -1.09 -10.37
C GLN A 111 -4.89 -0.47 -11.07
N LEU A 112 -4.34 0.61 -10.50
CA LEU A 112 -3.11 1.24 -11.00
C LEU A 112 -1.91 0.27 -11.03
N VAL A 113 -1.79 -0.62 -10.04
CA VAL A 113 -0.69 -1.57 -9.96
C VAL A 113 -0.78 -2.59 -11.09
N THR A 114 -1.98 -3.10 -11.36
CA THR A 114 -2.25 -4.03 -12.46
C THR A 114 -1.99 -3.38 -13.82
N ASP A 115 -2.52 -2.17 -14.04
CA ASP A 115 -2.36 -1.45 -15.31
C ASP A 115 -0.89 -1.06 -15.54
N MET A 116 -0.14 -0.73 -14.47
CA MET A 116 1.30 -0.47 -14.55
C MET A 116 2.10 -1.73 -14.90
N ARG A 117 1.75 -2.90 -14.33
CA ARG A 117 2.38 -4.18 -14.71
C ARG A 117 2.17 -4.50 -16.18
N GLU A 118 0.94 -4.35 -16.67
CA GLU A 118 0.63 -4.56 -18.09
C GLU A 118 1.38 -3.57 -18.98
N HIS A 119 1.41 -2.29 -18.60
CA HIS A 119 2.09 -1.24 -19.36
C HIS A 119 3.60 -1.47 -19.45
N LEU A 120 4.24 -1.88 -18.36
CA LEU A 120 5.69 -2.06 -18.31
C LEU A 120 6.14 -3.41 -18.89
N GLY A 121 5.33 -4.47 -18.80
CA GLY A 121 5.74 -5.82 -19.14
C GLY A 121 7.00 -6.22 -18.37
N ASP A 122 7.96 -6.84 -19.05
CA ASP A 122 9.20 -7.35 -18.44
C ASP A 122 10.29 -6.28 -18.21
N ARG A 123 9.99 -5.00 -18.48
CA ARG A 123 10.97 -3.90 -18.34
C ARG A 123 11.30 -3.57 -16.88
N ALA A 124 10.34 -3.82 -15.99
CA ALA A 124 10.54 -3.66 -14.55
C ALA A 124 10.95 -5.00 -13.93
N LYS A 125 11.85 -4.94 -12.94
CA LYS A 125 12.17 -6.10 -12.12
C LYS A 125 11.00 -6.47 -11.21
N SER A 126 10.34 -5.46 -10.63
CA SER A 126 9.11 -5.62 -9.85
C SER A 126 8.24 -4.39 -9.99
N VAL A 127 6.93 -4.60 -9.92
CA VAL A 127 5.93 -3.56 -9.70
C VAL A 127 5.11 -4.03 -8.51
N VAL A 128 5.12 -3.27 -7.42
CA VAL A 128 4.46 -3.65 -6.16
C VAL A 128 3.53 -2.56 -5.68
N GLY A 129 2.44 -2.97 -5.05
CA GLY A 129 1.47 -2.09 -4.39
C GLY A 129 1.20 -2.53 -2.96
N TYR A 130 1.29 -1.58 -2.05
CA TYR A 130 0.96 -1.73 -0.63
C TYR A 130 0.56 -0.37 -0.07
N GLY A 131 -0.06 -0.34 1.11
CA GLY A 131 -0.43 0.91 1.74
C GLY A 131 -1.64 0.80 2.64
N HIS A 132 -2.28 1.94 2.84
CA HIS A 132 -3.36 2.15 3.78
C HIS A 132 -4.69 2.09 3.01
N VAL A 133 -5.49 1.03 3.23
CA VAL A 133 -6.77 0.90 2.50
C VAL A 133 -7.79 1.92 3.02
N GLY A 134 -7.76 2.19 4.33
CA GLY A 134 -8.78 2.99 5.02
C GLY A 134 -8.90 4.44 4.53
N ASP A 135 -7.83 5.03 4.01
CA ASP A 135 -7.78 6.40 3.51
C ASP A 135 -7.49 6.50 2.00
N GLY A 136 -7.42 5.35 1.31
CA GLY A 136 -7.18 5.28 -0.12
C GLY A 136 -5.72 5.54 -0.54
N ASN A 137 -4.75 5.39 0.36
CA ASN A 137 -3.34 5.60 0.04
C ASN A 137 -2.63 4.34 -0.51
N LEU A 138 -2.09 4.49 -1.72
CA LEU A 138 -1.26 3.50 -2.40
C LEU A 138 0.20 3.97 -2.46
N HIS A 139 1.09 3.14 -1.93
CA HIS A 139 2.51 3.15 -2.29
C HIS A 139 2.74 2.24 -3.50
N LEU A 140 2.87 2.85 -4.68
CA LEU A 140 3.26 2.16 -5.91
C LEU A 140 4.78 2.25 -6.06
N ASN A 141 5.46 1.10 -6.05
CA ASN A 141 6.91 1.06 -6.19
C ASN A 141 7.30 0.15 -7.37
N ILE A 142 8.24 0.63 -8.18
CA ILE A 142 8.79 -0.10 -9.30
C ILE A 142 10.30 -0.27 -9.08
N THR A 143 10.84 -1.47 -9.26
CA THR A 143 12.28 -1.72 -9.12
C THR A 143 12.93 -2.06 -10.46
N SER A 144 14.20 -1.67 -10.60
CA SER A 144 15.09 -2.07 -11.69
C SER A 144 16.50 -2.35 -11.12
N PRO A 145 17.35 -3.14 -11.80
CA PRO A 145 18.70 -3.43 -11.30
C PRO A 145 19.53 -2.16 -11.05
N THR A 146 19.41 -1.17 -11.93
CA THR A 146 20.06 0.14 -11.86
C THR A 146 19.10 1.22 -12.31
N LYS A 147 19.46 2.49 -12.10
CA LYS A 147 18.65 3.62 -12.59
C LYS A 147 18.58 3.58 -14.12
N ASP A 148 17.37 3.51 -14.64
CA ASP A 148 17.05 3.42 -16.06
C ASP A 148 16.16 4.61 -16.49
N PRO A 149 16.67 5.52 -17.35
CA PRO A 149 15.89 6.64 -17.89
C PRO A 149 14.73 6.24 -18.80
N ASP A 150 14.85 5.15 -19.56
CA ASP A 150 13.81 4.71 -20.51
C ASP A 150 12.64 4.07 -19.76
N LEU A 151 12.95 3.30 -18.71
CA LEU A 151 11.94 2.82 -17.77
C LEU A 151 11.23 3.99 -17.08
N LEU A 152 11.98 5.00 -16.62
CA LEU A 152 11.39 6.20 -16.02
C LEU A 152 10.44 6.91 -16.99
N ALA A 153 10.83 7.08 -18.25
CA ALA A 153 10.01 7.69 -19.29
C ALA A 153 8.78 6.84 -19.69
N SER A 154 8.74 5.59 -19.25
CA SER A 154 7.57 4.71 -19.42
C SER A 154 6.66 4.75 -18.20
N ILE A 155 7.22 4.96 -17.01
CA ILE A 155 6.43 5.15 -15.78
C ILE A 155 5.79 6.55 -15.77
N GLU A 156 6.54 7.57 -16.20
CA GLU A 156 6.10 8.96 -16.27
C GLU A 156 5.98 9.39 -17.74
N PRO A 157 4.82 9.96 -18.16
CA PRO A 157 3.74 10.48 -17.34
C PRO A 157 2.61 9.48 -17.01
N PHE A 158 2.69 8.22 -17.46
CA PHE A 158 1.60 7.23 -17.34
C PHE A 158 0.96 7.18 -15.94
N VAL A 159 1.77 7.08 -14.89
CA VAL A 159 1.29 7.01 -13.49
C VAL A 159 0.49 8.26 -13.09
N TYR A 160 0.90 9.44 -13.56
CA TYR A 160 0.25 10.70 -13.22
C TYR A 160 -1.03 10.92 -14.02
N GLU A 161 -1.01 10.58 -15.31
CA GLU A 161 -2.20 10.64 -16.16
C GLU A 161 -3.27 9.66 -15.68
N TRP A 162 -2.86 8.44 -15.31
CA TRP A 162 -3.76 7.46 -14.71
C TRP A 162 -4.36 7.98 -13.42
N THR A 163 -3.54 8.52 -12.51
CA THR A 163 -4.01 9.11 -11.24
C THR A 163 -5.01 10.23 -11.48
N ALA A 164 -4.71 11.15 -12.40
CA ALA A 164 -5.58 12.27 -12.71
C ALA A 164 -6.91 11.83 -13.34
N ARG A 165 -6.89 10.81 -14.22
CA ARG A 165 -8.09 10.23 -14.84
C ARG A 165 -9.10 9.73 -13.80
N PHE A 166 -8.62 9.21 -12.67
CA PHE A 166 -9.45 8.73 -11.56
C PHE A 166 -9.57 9.73 -10.41
N GLN A 167 -9.26 11.00 -10.65
CA GLN A 167 -9.36 12.08 -9.68
C GLN A 167 -8.59 11.79 -8.38
N GLY A 168 -7.44 11.14 -8.50
CA GLY A 168 -6.52 10.89 -7.38
C GLY A 168 -5.66 12.11 -7.02
N SER A 169 -4.74 11.89 -6.08
CA SER A 169 -3.65 12.82 -5.75
C SER A 169 -2.31 12.13 -5.99
N ILE A 170 -1.34 12.83 -6.59
CA ILE A 170 0.02 12.29 -6.82
C ILE A 170 0.94 12.40 -5.59
N SER A 171 0.38 12.79 -4.44
CA SER A 171 1.04 12.99 -3.16
C SER A 171 -0.01 12.83 -2.07
N ALA A 172 0.07 11.73 -1.31
CA ALA A 172 -0.84 11.44 -0.21
C ALA A 172 -0.21 11.86 1.13
N GLU A 173 1.02 11.42 1.38
CA GLU A 173 1.75 11.63 2.64
C GLU A 173 3.02 12.46 2.44
N HIS A 174 3.73 12.24 1.33
CA HIS A 174 4.98 12.93 1.05
C HIS A 174 4.72 14.29 0.41
N CYS A 175 4.95 15.37 1.15
CA CYS A 175 4.96 16.75 0.65
C CYS A 175 5.71 16.86 -0.70
N LEU A 176 5.17 17.70 -1.61
CA LEU A 176 5.69 17.97 -2.94
C LEU A 176 7.12 18.54 -2.88
N GLY A 177 8.12 17.66 -2.82
CA GLY A 177 9.52 18.03 -2.97
C GLY A 177 9.84 18.49 -4.40
N LEU A 178 11.07 19.02 -4.61
CA LEU A 178 11.58 19.52 -5.90
C LEU A 178 11.33 18.58 -7.10
N LYS A 179 11.26 17.26 -6.88
CA LYS A 179 11.03 16.25 -7.94
C LYS A 179 9.61 16.24 -8.52
N LYS A 180 8.58 16.65 -7.76
CA LYS A 180 7.16 16.61 -8.20
C LYS A 180 6.64 17.95 -8.71
N ARG A 181 7.49 19.00 -8.74
CA ARG A 181 7.09 20.38 -9.08
C ARG A 181 6.48 20.52 -10.48
N ASN A 182 6.98 19.73 -11.44
CA ASN A 182 6.51 19.76 -12.83
C ASN A 182 5.25 18.93 -13.08
N TYR A 183 4.67 18.28 -12.05
CA TYR A 183 3.51 17.39 -12.20
C TYR A 183 2.32 17.77 -11.31
N ILE A 184 2.42 18.91 -10.61
CA ILE A 184 1.40 19.39 -9.65
C ILE A 184 0.00 19.52 -10.27
N TYR A 185 -0.09 19.80 -11.58
CA TYR A 185 -1.37 19.91 -12.30
C TYR A 185 -2.12 18.58 -12.44
N TYR A 186 -1.50 17.44 -12.11
CA TYR A 186 -2.17 16.14 -12.05
C TYR A 186 -2.81 15.82 -10.69
N SER A 187 -2.53 16.62 -9.65
CA SER A 187 -3.26 16.52 -8.38
C SER A 187 -4.59 17.29 -8.45
N LYS A 188 -5.60 16.84 -7.69
CA LYS A 188 -6.80 17.64 -7.42
C LYS A 188 -6.42 19.06 -7.05
N ALA A 189 -7.10 20.04 -7.64
CA ALA A 189 -6.99 21.42 -7.20
C ALA A 189 -7.32 21.48 -5.71
N SER A 190 -6.39 22.01 -4.91
CA SER A 190 -6.71 22.47 -3.56
C SER A 190 -7.94 23.36 -3.65
N LEU A 191 -9.04 22.96 -3.01
CA LEU A 191 -10.13 23.88 -2.69
C LEU A 191 -9.60 24.83 -1.62
N ALA A 192 -8.74 25.76 -2.03
CA ALA A 192 -8.46 26.95 -1.26
C ALA A 192 -9.75 27.76 -1.25
N ASN A 193 -10.47 27.66 -0.13
CA ASN A 193 -11.63 28.47 0.20
C ASN A 193 -11.34 29.95 -0.12
N THR A 194 -11.92 30.44 -1.21
CA THR A 194 -12.16 31.86 -1.41
C THR A 194 -13.40 32.25 -0.60
N GLY A 195 -13.24 32.27 0.72
CA GLY A 195 -14.22 32.84 1.65
C GLY A 195 -13.95 34.33 1.87
N LYS A 196 -14.71 35.18 1.20
CA LYS A 196 -14.83 36.62 1.51
C LYS A 196 -15.32 36.82 2.96
N SER A 197 -14.71 37.75 3.70
CA SER A 197 -15.45 38.63 4.63
C SER A 197 -14.72 39.95 4.87
N ARG A 198 -15.21 41.02 4.23
CA ARG A 198 -15.55 42.28 4.88
C ARG A 198 -16.98 42.60 4.50
#